data_AF-A0A1G9CN93-F1
#
_entry.id   AF-A0A1G9CN93-F1
#
_cell.length_a   1.000
_cell.length_b   1.000
_cell.length_c   1.000
_cell.angle_alpha   90.00
_cell.angle_beta   90.00
_cell.angle_gamma   90.00
#
_symmetry.space_group_name_H-M   'P 1'
#
loop_
_entity.id
_entity.type
_entity.pdbx_description
1 polymer ?
#
loop_
_entity_poly.entity_id
_entity_poly.type
_entity_poly.pdbx_seq_one_letter_code
_entity_poly.pdbx_strand_id
1 'polypeptide(L)'
;MKVSQESPADTKAKNDNARGATKQEDAKRGYAFENKAIDANMVEMNIQATSAVFKCSKCGAEQEVDIVGDRQLGEAKSKSAKQVKKKGSQQARNYRSIQAQVFGEGTQPRAKLDGERGDHAETRAEFERRGFQVEIVN
;
A
#
# COMPACT_ATOMS: atom_id res chain seq x y z
N MET A 1 14.44 -0.72 11.63
CA MET A 1 14.33 -2.09 12.17
C MET A 1 12.89 -2.54 11.94
N LYS A 2 12.70 -3.76 11.45
CA LYS A 2 11.37 -4.36 11.25
C LYS A 2 10.83 -4.83 12.60
N VAL A 3 9.59 -4.49 12.90
CA VAL A 3 8.97 -4.70 14.22
C VAL A 3 8.03 -5.91 14.19
N SER A 4 7.24 -6.06 13.14
CA SER A 4 6.30 -7.16 12.93
C SER A 4 6.02 -7.35 11.43
N GLN A 5 5.32 -8.43 11.08
CA GLN A 5 4.76 -8.68 9.74
C GLN A 5 3.63 -9.70 9.83
N GLU A 6 2.84 -9.79 8.77
CA GLU A 6 1.83 -10.81 8.55
C GLU A 6 2.09 -11.59 7.26
N SER A 7 1.45 -12.76 7.15
CA SER A 7 1.41 -13.47 5.87
C SER A 7 0.30 -12.89 4.98
N PRO A 8 0.46 -12.94 3.64
CA PRO A 8 -0.59 -12.53 2.72
C PRO A 8 -1.94 -13.22 2.98
N ALA A 9 -1.91 -14.51 3.34
CA ALA A 9 -3.12 -15.28 3.64
C ALA A 9 -3.85 -14.77 4.89
N ASP A 10 -3.11 -14.45 5.96
CA ASP A 10 -3.69 -13.92 7.20
C ASP A 10 -4.31 -12.53 6.97
N THR A 11 -3.62 -11.67 6.23
CA THR A 11 -4.13 -10.33 5.90
C THR A 11 -5.41 -10.42 5.05
N LYS A 12 -5.44 -11.32 4.06
CA LYS A 12 -6.66 -11.54 3.25
C LYS A 12 -7.85 -11.99 4.09
N ALA A 13 -7.64 -12.95 5.00
CA ALA A 13 -8.69 -13.43 5.89
C ALA A 13 -9.21 -12.32 6.84
N LYS A 14 -8.31 -11.47 7.36
CA LYS A 14 -8.70 -10.30 8.18
C LYS A 14 -9.54 -9.30 7.37
N ASN A 15 -9.14 -9.02 6.14
CA ASN A 15 -9.87 -8.12 5.24
C ASN A 15 -11.26 -8.66 4.91
N ASP A 16 -11.41 -9.96 4.65
CA ASP A 16 -12.72 -10.57 4.40
C ASP A 16 -13.64 -10.48 5.63
N ASN A 17 -13.10 -10.73 6.83
CA ASN A 17 -13.82 -10.56 8.07
C ASN A 17 -14.25 -9.10 8.30
N ALA A 18 -13.34 -8.14 8.10
CA ALA A 18 -13.62 -6.71 8.25
C ALA A 18 -14.65 -6.21 7.23
N ARG A 19 -14.59 -6.71 6.00
CA ARG A 19 -15.57 -6.47 4.94
C ARG A 19 -16.96 -6.98 5.31
N GLY A 20 -17.05 -8.18 5.91
CA GLY A 20 -18.33 -8.74 6.37
C GLY A 20 -18.93 -7.98 7.57
N ALA A 21 -18.07 -7.42 8.44
CA ALA A 21 -18.50 -6.71 9.64
C ALA A 21 -18.92 -5.25 9.40
N THR A 22 -18.36 -4.57 8.39
CA THR A 22 -18.64 -3.15 8.15
C THR A 22 -19.94 -2.91 7.37
N LYS A 23 -20.65 -1.83 7.71
CA LYS A 23 -21.84 -1.37 6.97
C LYS A 23 -21.52 -0.31 5.90
N GLN A 24 -20.28 0.19 5.86
CA GLN A 24 -19.90 1.26 4.94
C GLN A 24 -19.40 0.67 3.62
N GLU A 25 -20.10 0.98 2.51
CA GLU A 25 -19.77 0.43 1.19
C GLU A 25 -18.37 0.83 0.70
N ASP A 26 -17.94 2.07 0.97
CA ASP A 26 -16.57 2.50 0.65
C ASP A 26 -15.50 1.68 1.40
N ALA A 27 -15.80 1.27 2.64
CA ALA A 27 -14.89 0.43 3.42
C ALA A 27 -14.87 -1.01 2.89
N LYS A 28 -16.05 -1.58 2.56
CA LYS A 28 -16.14 -2.91 1.94
C LYS A 28 -15.33 -2.98 0.65
N ARG A 29 -15.44 -1.95 -0.19
CA ARG A 29 -14.67 -1.82 -1.42
C ARG A 29 -13.17 -1.73 -1.14
N GLY A 30 -12.78 -0.94 -0.14
CA GLY A 30 -11.39 -0.86 0.32
C GLY A 30 -10.78 -2.22 0.63
N TYR A 31 -11.43 -3.00 1.49
CA TYR A 31 -10.97 -4.35 1.86
C TYR A 31 -10.97 -5.33 0.68
N ALA A 32 -12.00 -5.29 -0.17
CA ALA A 32 -12.04 -6.11 -1.38
C ALA A 32 -10.89 -5.78 -2.33
N PHE A 33 -10.58 -4.49 -2.49
CA PHE A 33 -9.48 -4.03 -3.33
C PHE A 33 -8.12 -4.41 -2.76
N GLU A 34 -7.91 -4.32 -1.45
CA GLU A 34 -6.68 -4.77 -0.80
C GLU A 34 -6.42 -6.26 -1.06
N ASN A 35 -7.45 -7.11 -0.95
CA ASN A 35 -7.32 -8.54 -1.28
C ASN A 35 -6.99 -8.78 -2.76
N LYS A 36 -7.62 -8.03 -3.66
CA LYS A 36 -7.32 -8.07 -5.10
C LYS A 36 -5.87 -7.64 -5.41
N ALA A 37 -5.37 -6.63 -4.73
CA ALA A 37 -4.00 -6.16 -4.87
C ALA A 37 -2.99 -7.19 -4.33
N ILE A 38 -3.30 -7.86 -3.22
CA ILE A 38 -2.49 -8.97 -2.69
C ILE A 38 -2.43 -10.11 -3.70
N ASP A 39 -3.57 -10.51 -4.28
CA ASP A 39 -3.62 -11.56 -5.29
C ASP A 39 -2.79 -11.21 -6.53
N ALA A 40 -2.89 -9.98 -7.03
CA ALA A 40 -2.07 -9.53 -8.14
C ALA A 40 -0.57 -9.55 -7.77
N ASN A 41 -0.20 -9.10 -6.58
CA ASN A 41 1.20 -9.13 -6.13
C ASN A 41 1.75 -10.54 -5.91
N MET A 42 0.93 -11.50 -5.49
CA MET A 42 1.33 -12.90 -5.39
C MET A 42 1.75 -13.48 -6.75
N VAL A 43 1.01 -13.13 -7.81
CA VAL A 43 1.27 -13.60 -9.16
C VAL A 43 2.43 -12.85 -9.83
N GLU A 44 2.42 -11.52 -9.75
CA GLU A 44 3.30 -10.68 -10.56
C GLU A 44 4.61 -10.35 -9.89
N MET A 45 4.63 -10.31 -8.56
CA MET A 45 5.72 -9.71 -7.80
C MET A 45 6.19 -10.54 -6.61
N ASN A 46 5.72 -11.78 -6.42
CA ASN A 46 6.15 -12.61 -5.28
C ASN A 46 6.12 -11.85 -3.94
N ILE A 47 4.92 -11.42 -3.52
CA ILE A 47 4.76 -10.72 -2.23
C ILE A 47 5.35 -11.56 -1.08
N GLN A 48 6.28 -10.95 -0.34
CA GLN A 48 7.02 -11.65 0.72
C GLN A 48 6.35 -11.49 2.08
N ALA A 49 5.73 -10.34 2.33
CA ALA A 49 5.07 -10.03 3.59
C ALA A 49 4.04 -8.92 3.40
N THR A 50 2.99 -8.97 4.21
CA THR A 50 2.00 -7.90 4.35
C THR A 50 2.10 -7.29 5.73
N SER A 51 1.59 -6.07 5.90
CA SER A 51 1.53 -5.38 7.19
C SER A 51 2.86 -5.36 7.97
N ALA A 52 3.98 -5.25 7.25
CA ALA A 52 5.30 -5.17 7.86
C ALA A 52 5.48 -3.79 8.49
N VAL A 53 5.74 -3.73 9.79
CA VAL A 53 5.91 -2.45 10.50
C VAL A 53 7.38 -2.08 10.56
N PHE A 54 7.71 -0.89 10.05
CA PHE A 54 9.05 -0.32 10.13
C PHE A 54 9.04 1.02 10.85
N LYS A 55 10.07 1.24 11.66
CA LYS A 55 10.34 2.55 12.25
C LYS A 55 11.12 3.42 11.26
N CYS A 56 10.57 4.57 10.88
CA CYS A 56 11.24 5.57 10.04
C CYS A 56 12.51 6.08 10.73
N SER A 57 13.67 5.93 10.09
CA SER A 57 14.95 6.37 10.65
C SER A 57 15.05 7.88 10.89
N LYS A 58 14.26 8.69 10.18
CA LYS A 58 14.31 10.16 10.26
C LYS A 58 13.44 10.75 11.36
N CYS A 59 12.21 10.26 11.52
CA CYS A 59 11.26 10.83 12.47
C CYS A 59 10.81 9.87 13.58
N GLY A 60 11.26 8.61 13.54
CA GLY A 60 10.91 7.60 14.54
C GLY A 60 9.47 7.09 14.48
N ALA A 61 8.63 7.60 13.56
CA ALA A 61 7.27 7.11 13.37
C ALA A 61 7.26 5.68 12.82
N GLU A 62 6.33 4.87 13.31
CA GLU A 62 6.06 3.55 12.75
C GLU A 62 5.20 3.69 11.49
N GLN A 63 5.50 2.87 10.50
CA GLN A 63 4.78 2.80 9.25
C GLN A 63 4.62 1.34 8.86
N GLU A 64 3.36 0.96 8.67
CA GLU A 64 2.99 -0.32 8.08
C GLU A 64 3.13 -0.24 6.55
N VAL A 65 3.77 -1.23 5.97
CA VAL A 65 4.05 -1.37 4.53
C VAL A 65 3.95 -2.84 4.11
N ASP A 66 3.64 -3.11 2.86
CA ASP A 66 3.81 -4.45 2.29
C ASP A 66 5.22 -4.58 1.70
N ILE A 67 5.75 -5.80 1.64
CA ILE A 67 7.01 -6.10 0.94
C ILE A 67 6.67 -6.89 -0.31
N VAL A 68 6.82 -6.23 -1.46
CA VAL A 68 6.46 -6.75 -2.77
C VAL A 68 7.70 -6.90 -3.63
N GLY A 69 7.93 -8.11 -4.12
CA GLY A 69 9.16 -8.47 -4.81
C GLY A 69 10.38 -8.40 -3.90
N ASP A 70 11.54 -8.50 -4.53
CA ASP A 70 12.80 -8.56 -3.79
C ASP A 70 13.29 -7.19 -3.31
N ARG A 71 12.69 -6.09 -3.83
CA ARG A 71 13.26 -4.75 -3.70
C ARG A 71 12.26 -3.61 -3.51
N GLN A 72 10.97 -3.87 -3.27
CA GLN A 72 9.98 -2.79 -3.19
C GLN A 72 9.07 -2.91 -1.97
N LEU A 73 8.74 -1.74 -1.43
CA LEU A 73 7.60 -1.58 -0.53
C LEU A 73 6.34 -1.37 -1.35
N GLY A 74 5.26 -2.04 -0.97
CA GLY A 74 3.96 -1.98 -1.61
C GLY A 74 2.93 -1.26 -0.75
N GLU A 75 1.96 -0.64 -1.42
CA GLU A 75 0.72 -0.17 -0.83
C GLU A 75 -0.44 -0.34 -1.81
N ALA A 76 -1.62 -0.72 -1.30
CA ALA A 76 -2.87 -0.70 -2.05
C ALA A 76 -3.76 0.48 -1.60
N LYS A 77 -4.42 1.14 -2.55
CA LYS A 77 -5.38 2.23 -2.26
C LYS A 77 -6.62 2.22 -3.15
N SER A 78 -7.76 2.07 -2.47
CA SER A 78 -9.11 2.30 -2.99
C SER A 78 -9.74 3.51 -2.27
N LYS A 79 -9.23 4.71 -2.51
CA LYS A 79 -9.79 5.98 -1.99
C LYS A 79 -9.87 7.01 -3.10
N SER A 80 -10.78 7.96 -2.98
CA SER A 80 -10.87 9.08 -3.90
C SER A 80 -9.63 9.98 -3.84
N ALA A 81 -9.31 10.64 -4.94
CA ALA A 81 -8.20 11.58 -5.08
C ALA A 81 -8.27 12.67 -4.00
N LYS A 82 -9.48 13.15 -3.67
CA LYS A 82 -9.69 14.12 -2.59
C LYS A 82 -9.19 13.61 -1.24
N GLN A 83 -9.47 12.35 -0.91
CA GLN A 83 -9.01 11.75 0.36
C GLN A 83 -7.49 11.53 0.36
N VAL A 84 -6.94 11.07 -0.77
CA VAL A 84 -5.49 10.87 -0.94
C VAL A 84 -4.72 12.19 -0.84
N LYS A 85 -5.24 13.29 -1.39
CA LYS A 85 -4.63 14.63 -1.30
C LYS A 85 -4.63 15.16 0.14
N LYS A 86 -5.72 14.95 0.90
CA LYS A 86 -5.86 15.44 2.29
C LYS A 86 -4.88 14.83 3.28
N LYS A 87 -4.50 13.57 3.11
CA LYS A 87 -3.65 12.83 4.05
C LYS A 87 -2.65 11.98 3.26
N GLY A 88 -1.35 12.11 3.55
CA GLY A 88 -0.36 11.18 3.01
C GLY A 88 0.99 11.76 2.59
N SER A 89 1.22 13.08 2.73
CA SER A 89 2.57 13.64 2.49
C SER A 89 3.61 13.05 3.45
N GLN A 90 3.28 12.95 4.74
CA GLN A 90 4.17 12.33 5.73
C GLN A 90 4.35 10.82 5.49
N GLN A 91 3.25 10.12 5.21
CA GLN A 91 3.28 8.70 4.84
C GLN A 91 4.20 8.45 3.64
N ALA A 92 4.06 9.21 2.56
CA ALA A 92 4.92 9.11 1.40
C ALA A 92 6.41 9.34 1.74
N ARG A 93 6.72 10.32 2.59
CA ARG A 93 8.09 10.54 3.08
C ARG A 93 8.61 9.33 3.85
N ASN A 94 7.79 8.75 4.73
CA ASN A 94 8.16 7.57 5.50
C ASN A 94 8.40 6.37 4.58
N TYR A 95 7.49 6.09 3.65
CA TYR A 95 7.64 5.04 2.64
C TYR A 95 8.96 5.15 1.88
N ARG A 96 9.28 6.31 1.32
CA ARG A 96 10.55 6.50 0.61
C ARG A 96 11.77 6.36 1.52
N SER A 97 11.67 6.83 2.76
CA SER A 97 12.76 6.69 3.73
C SER A 97 13.00 5.23 4.10
N ILE A 98 11.94 4.45 4.30
CA ILE A 98 12.03 3.02 4.63
C ILE A 98 12.48 2.23 3.40
N GLN A 99 11.98 2.56 2.20
CA GLN A 99 12.41 1.98 0.93
C GLN A 99 13.93 2.07 0.78
N ALA A 100 14.50 3.28 0.93
CA ALA A 100 15.94 3.49 0.87
C ALA A 100 16.70 2.75 1.99
N GLN A 101 16.14 2.70 3.20
CA GLN A 101 16.73 2.00 4.34
C GLN A 101 16.78 0.48 4.14
N VAL A 102 15.75 -0.11 3.54
CA VAL A 102 15.59 -1.57 3.46
C VAL A 102 16.19 -2.14 2.18
N PHE A 103 16.01 -1.45 1.04
CA PHE A 103 16.38 -1.97 -0.29
C PHE A 103 17.45 -1.15 -1.02
N GLY A 104 17.98 -0.11 -0.35
CA GLY A 104 18.99 0.79 -0.89
C GLY A 104 18.40 1.96 -1.69
N GLU A 105 19.25 2.96 -1.92
CA GLU A 105 18.91 4.14 -2.69
C GLU A 105 18.58 3.81 -4.15
N GLY A 106 17.77 4.66 -4.80
CA GLY A 106 17.38 4.51 -6.21
C GLY A 106 16.18 3.60 -6.46
N THR A 107 15.65 2.92 -5.44
CA THR A 107 14.41 2.15 -5.54
C THR A 107 13.21 2.98 -5.07
N GLN A 108 12.07 2.83 -5.75
CA GLN A 108 10.82 3.54 -5.41
C GLN A 108 9.81 2.55 -4.83
N PRO A 109 9.01 2.96 -3.82
CA PRO A 109 7.86 2.18 -3.39
C PRO A 109 6.83 2.12 -4.53
N ARG A 110 5.97 1.10 -4.50
CA ARG A 110 4.88 0.91 -5.47
C ARG A 110 3.53 1.12 -4.82
N ALA A 111 2.61 1.74 -5.55
CA ALA A 111 1.21 1.87 -5.19
C ALA A 111 0.32 1.20 -6.24
N LYS A 112 -0.52 0.24 -5.81
CA LYS A 112 -1.61 -0.30 -6.62
C LYS A 112 -2.89 0.49 -6.33
N LEU A 113 -3.48 1.09 -7.36
CA LEU A 113 -4.66 1.94 -7.25
C LEU A 113 -5.88 1.28 -7.88
N ASP A 114 -7.03 1.49 -7.26
CA ASP A 114 -8.31 0.98 -7.72
C ASP A 114 -8.76 1.69 -9.00
N GLY A 115 -8.67 0.99 -10.13
CA GLY A 115 -9.03 1.50 -11.46
C GLY A 115 -10.53 1.65 -11.66
N GLU A 116 -11.35 0.97 -10.86
CA GLU A 116 -12.80 1.14 -10.90
C GLU A 116 -13.24 2.47 -10.25
N ARG A 117 -12.33 3.26 -9.65
CA ARG A 117 -12.65 4.61 -9.14
C ARG A 117 -12.58 5.61 -10.29
N GLY A 118 -13.61 6.44 -10.45
CA GLY A 118 -13.65 7.44 -11.53
C GLY A 118 -12.52 8.48 -11.52
N ASP A 119 -11.83 8.67 -10.38
CA ASP A 119 -10.75 9.63 -10.19
C ASP A 119 -9.36 8.96 -10.01
N HIS A 120 -9.18 7.72 -10.47
CA HIS A 120 -7.90 6.99 -10.37
C HIS A 120 -6.75 7.70 -11.10
N ALA A 121 -7.02 8.42 -12.20
CA ALA A 121 -5.99 9.20 -12.91
C ALA A 121 -5.42 10.36 -12.06
N GLU A 122 -6.28 11.09 -11.34
CA GLU A 122 -5.82 12.12 -10.40
C GLU A 122 -5.08 11.53 -9.21
N THR A 123 -5.54 10.37 -8.73
CA THR A 123 -4.89 9.66 -7.64
C THR A 123 -3.50 9.17 -8.06
N ARG A 124 -3.37 8.65 -9.27
CA ARG A 124 -2.10 8.26 -9.89
C ARG A 124 -1.11 9.41 -9.94
N ALA A 125 -1.52 10.56 -10.48
CA ALA A 125 -0.66 11.74 -10.58
C ALA A 125 -0.14 12.17 -9.19
N GLU A 126 -0.97 12.09 -8.16
CA GLU A 126 -0.56 12.44 -6.79
C GLU A 126 0.44 11.44 -6.19
N PHE A 127 0.30 10.14 -6.45
CA PHE A 127 1.25 9.12 -6.00
C PHE A 127 2.58 9.19 -6.75
N GLU A 128 2.56 9.39 -8.07
CA GLU A 128 3.76 9.59 -8.89
C GLU A 128 4.52 10.85 -8.41
N ARG A 129 3.81 11.97 -8.16
CA ARG A 129 4.39 13.18 -7.55
C ARG A 129 5.01 12.92 -6.17
N ARG A 130 4.48 11.96 -5.43
CA ARG A 130 5.01 11.51 -4.13
C ARG A 130 6.16 10.52 -4.25
N GLY A 131 6.60 10.18 -5.46
CA GLY A 131 7.75 9.31 -5.73
C GLY A 131 7.43 7.82 -5.63
N PHE A 132 6.18 7.43 -5.88
CA PHE A 132 5.78 6.05 -6.03
C PHE A 132 5.79 5.65 -7.52
N GLN A 133 6.13 4.39 -7.79
CA GLN A 133 5.69 3.73 -9.01
C GLN A 133 4.21 3.38 -8.85
N VAL A 134 3.40 3.62 -9.88
CA VAL A 134 1.96 3.41 -9.80
C VAL A 134 1.52 2.38 -10.81
N GLU A 135 0.61 1.51 -10.37
CA GLU A 135 -0.09 0.55 -11.20
C GLU A 135 -1.59 0.66 -10.94
N ILE A 136 -2.39 0.63 -12.00
CA ILE A 136 -3.85 0.63 -11.90
C ILE A 136 -4.34 -0.80 -11.99
N VAL A 137 -5.12 -1.23 -11.00
CA VAL A 137 -5.70 -2.58 -10.93
C VAL A 137 -7.19 -2.49 -11.22
N ASN A 138 -7.63 -3.15 -12.29
CA ASN A 138 -9.02 -3.22 -12.74
C ASN A 138 -9.68 -4.53 -12.35
#